data_AF-A0A4Y2EXR2-F1
#
_entry.id   AF-A0A4Y2EXR2-F1
#
_cell.length_a   1.000
_cell.length_b   1.000
_cell.length_c   1.000
_cell.angle_alpha   90.00
_cell.angle_beta   90.00
_cell.angle_gamma   90.00
#
_symmetry.space_group_name_H-M   'P 1'
#
loop_
_entity.id
_entity.type
_entity.pdbx_description
1 polymer ?
#
loop_
_entity_poly.entity_id
_entity_poly.type
_entity_poly.pdbx_seq_one_letter_code
_entity_poly.pdbx_strand_id
1 'polypeptide(L)'
;METLQELVSILTDLGDKGVLICADLNAHSRIWGYANKDTRGAQVEDFLLAQQLYLLNETNSSSTFEHFDRKGRSDLSFIKGTDFANSCTWEVL
;
A
#
# COMPACT_ATOMS: atom_id res chain seq x y z
N MET A 1 -10.26 -4.38 8.85
CA MET A 1 -9.10 -4.34 9.77
C MET A 1 -9.14 -3.03 10.54
N GLU A 2 -8.94 -3.06 11.86
CA GLU A 2 -8.98 -1.86 12.74
C GLU A 2 -8.04 -0.76 12.25
N THR A 3 -6.80 -1.12 11.89
CA THR A 3 -5.81 -0.20 11.32
C THR A 3 -6.31 0.57 10.08
N LEU A 4 -7.09 -0.05 9.20
CA LEU A 4 -7.62 0.65 8.02
C LEU A 4 -8.70 1.66 8.42
N GLN A 5 -9.49 1.38 9.44
CA GLN A 5 -10.51 2.31 9.95
C GLN A 5 -9.86 3.54 10.59
N GLU A 6 -8.78 3.34 11.34
CA GLU A 6 -7.98 4.43 11.89
C GLU A 6 -7.37 5.30 10.78
N LEU A 7 -6.82 4.68 9.73
CA LEU A 7 -6.30 5.41 8.57
C LEU A 7 -7.39 6.22 7.86
N VAL A 8 -8.61 5.71 7.73
CA VAL A 8 -9.75 6.49 7.20
C VAL A 8 -10.03 7.73 8.06
N SER A 9 -10.01 7.59 9.38
CA SER A 9 -10.20 8.74 10.29
C SER A 9 -9.11 9.79 10.09
N ILE A 10 -7.84 9.37 10.07
CA ILE A 10 -6.69 10.26 9.86
C ILE A 10 -6.78 10.95 8.49
N LEU A 11 -7.10 10.21 7.42
CA LEU A 11 -7.25 10.78 6.09
C LEU A 11 -8.42 11.76 5.98
N THR A 12 -9.48 11.55 6.76
CA THR A 12 -10.61 12.47 6.86
C THR A 12 -10.19 13.78 7.55
N ASP A 13 -9.48 13.68 8.67
CA ASP A 13 -8.99 14.83 9.43
C ASP A 13 -7.96 15.66 8.66
N LEU A 14 -7.17 15.01 7.80
CA LEU A 14 -6.18 15.67 6.94
C LEU A 14 -6.79 16.38 5.73
N GLY A 15 -8.02 16.03 5.32
CA GLY A 15 -8.70 16.61 4.17
C GLY A 15 -7.93 16.41 2.86
N ASP A 16 -7.76 17.48 2.08
CA ASP A 16 -7.16 17.45 0.72
C ASP A 16 -5.63 17.57 0.71
N LYS A 17 -4.97 17.44 1.87
CA LYS A 17 -3.50 17.44 1.91
C LYS A 17 -2.95 16.24 1.15
N GLY A 18 -1.81 16.43 0.49
CA GLY A 18 -1.01 15.32 -0.02
C GLY A 18 -0.47 14.48 1.14
N VAL A 19 -0.69 13.17 1.09
CA VAL A 19 -0.29 12.23 2.15
C VAL A 19 0.47 11.06 1.53
N LEU A 20 1.64 10.73 2.08
CA LEU A 20 2.36 9.49 1.83
C LEU A 20 2.16 8.56 3.05
N ILE A 21 1.68 7.35 2.79
CA ILE A 21 1.49 6.31 3.81
C ILE A 21 2.47 5.19 3.50
N CYS A 22 3.32 4.82 4.46
CA CYS A 22 4.16 3.63 4.40
C CYS A 22 3.75 2.71 5.55
N ALA A 23 3.32 1.49 5.24
CA ALA A 23 2.80 0.56 6.23
C ALA A 23 3.11 -0.89 5.89
N ASP A 24 3.53 -1.67 6.89
CA ASP A 24 3.46 -3.12 6.83
C ASP A 24 2.02 -3.55 7.12
N LEU A 25 1.30 -3.90 6.06
CA LEU A 25 -0.08 -4.37 6.16
C LEU A 25 -0.18 -5.89 6.17
N ASN A 26 0.93 -6.62 6.02
CA ASN A 26 0.98 -8.07 5.95
C ASN A 26 -0.20 -8.66 5.15
N ALA A 27 -0.42 -8.10 3.96
CA ALA A 27 -1.59 -8.36 3.11
C ALA A 27 -1.12 -8.88 1.76
N HIS A 28 -1.76 -9.92 1.24
CA HIS A 28 -1.32 -10.55 0.01
C HIS A 28 -2.25 -10.13 -1.13
N SER A 29 -1.69 -9.49 -2.16
CA SER A 29 -2.38 -9.23 -3.41
C SER A 29 -1.45 -9.40 -4.61
N ARG A 30 -2.05 -9.80 -5.73
CA ARG A 30 -1.40 -9.80 -7.03
C ARG A 30 -0.98 -8.41 -7.51
N ILE A 31 -1.64 -7.35 -7.03
CA ILE A 31 -1.35 -5.96 -7.45
C ILE A 31 0.07 -5.55 -7.05
N TRP A 32 0.48 -5.85 -5.82
CA TRP A 32 1.86 -5.66 -5.33
C TRP A 32 2.66 -6.97 -5.37
N GLY A 33 2.22 -7.94 -6.19
CA GLY A 33 3.05 -9.02 -6.68
C GLY A 33 3.17 -10.28 -5.80
N TYR A 34 2.16 -10.58 -4.98
CA TYR A 34 1.96 -11.95 -4.47
C TYR A 34 1.29 -12.84 -5.54
N ALA A 35 1.47 -14.16 -5.44
CA ALA A 35 0.84 -15.11 -6.36
C ALA A 35 -0.69 -15.19 -6.19
N ASN A 36 -1.18 -14.95 -4.97
CA ASN A 36 -2.58 -15.02 -4.59
C ASN A 36 -3.03 -13.75 -3.86
N LYS A 37 -4.35 -13.58 -3.80
CA LYS A 37 -5.00 -12.57 -2.98
C LYS A 37 -5.62 -13.22 -1.75
N ASP A 38 -5.32 -12.72 -0.57
CA ASP A 38 -5.96 -13.15 0.68
C ASP A 38 -7.06 -12.15 1.11
N THR A 39 -7.74 -12.44 2.21
CA THR A 39 -8.81 -11.58 2.73
C THR A 39 -8.29 -10.19 3.12
N ARG A 40 -7.05 -10.10 3.64
CA ARG A 40 -6.43 -8.81 4.01
C ARG A 40 -6.12 -8.00 2.76
N GLY A 41 -5.56 -8.62 1.73
CA GLY A 41 -5.29 -8.01 0.44
C GLY A 41 -6.55 -7.47 -0.22
N ALA A 42 -7.65 -8.22 -0.19
CA ALA A 42 -8.94 -7.71 -0.66
C ALA A 42 -9.41 -6.46 0.11
N GLN A 43 -9.28 -6.46 1.45
CA GLN A 43 -9.63 -5.29 2.27
C GLN A 43 -8.74 -4.07 1.98
N VAL A 44 -7.45 -4.28 1.73
CA VAL A 44 -6.52 -3.21 1.37
C VAL A 44 -6.86 -2.66 -0.03
N GLU A 45 -7.15 -3.51 -1.01
CA GLU A 45 -7.60 -3.07 -2.34
C GLU A 45 -8.86 -2.21 -2.27
N ASP A 46 -9.89 -2.66 -1.54
CA ASP A 46 -11.13 -1.91 -1.35
C ASP A 46 -10.86 -0.56 -0.65
N PHE A 47 -9.96 -0.54 0.33
CA PHE A 47 -9.55 0.69 1.01
C PHE A 47 -8.86 1.68 0.05
N LEU A 48 -7.91 1.23 -0.77
CA LEU A 48 -7.22 2.09 -1.73
C LEU A 48 -8.21 2.69 -2.74
N LEU A 49 -9.16 1.88 -3.23
CA LEU A 49 -10.21 2.35 -4.14
C LEU A 49 -11.13 3.36 -3.46
N ALA A 50 -11.61 3.07 -2.25
CA ALA A 50 -12.54 3.93 -1.52
C ALA A 50 -11.92 5.28 -1.14
N GLN A 51 -10.62 5.30 -0.80
CA GLN A 51 -9.90 6.51 -0.41
C GLN A 51 -9.17 7.19 -1.59
N GLN A 52 -9.30 6.66 -2.81
CA GLN A 52 -8.65 7.15 -4.03
C GLN A 52 -7.13 7.30 -3.85
N LEU A 53 -6.51 6.28 -3.26
CA LEU A 53 -5.07 6.22 -3.02
C LEU A 53 -4.38 5.50 -4.17
N TYR A 54 -3.22 6.01 -4.57
CA TYR A 54 -2.36 5.38 -5.58
C TYR A 54 -1.29 4.54 -4.90
N LEU A 55 -1.13 3.31 -5.36
CA LEU A 55 -0.03 2.43 -4.95
C LEU A 55 1.27 2.86 -5.63
N LEU A 56 2.34 2.98 -4.85
CA LEU A 56 3.68 3.30 -5.36
C LEU A 56 4.55 2.05 -5.58
N ASN A 57 4.22 0.92 -4.96
CA ASN A 57 4.95 -0.32 -5.17
C ASN A 57 4.81 -0.80 -6.63
N GLU A 58 5.93 -1.13 -7.26
CA GLU A 58 5.93 -1.82 -8.54
C GLU A 58 5.62 -3.30 -8.35
N THR A 59 4.75 -3.88 -9.20
CA THR A 59 4.38 -5.30 -9.13
C THR A 59 5.57 -6.25 -9.25
N ASN A 60 6.66 -5.81 -9.89
CA ASN A 60 7.88 -6.60 -10.11
C ASN A 60 9.05 -6.17 -9.23
N SER A 61 8.82 -5.33 -8.20
CA SER A 61 9.88 -4.86 -7.30
C SER A 61 10.56 -5.99 -6.55
N SER A 62 11.74 -5.76 -6.00
CA SER A 62 12.38 -6.72 -5.09
C SER A 62 11.47 -7.07 -3.90
N SER A 63 11.73 -8.21 -3.27
CA SER A 63 11.02 -8.63 -2.07
C SER A 63 11.38 -7.71 -0.92
N THR A 64 10.39 -7.13 -0.22
CA THR A 64 10.62 -6.25 0.94
C THR A 64 10.91 -7.06 2.21
N PHE A 65 10.50 -8.33 2.21
CA PHE A 65 10.76 -9.28 3.28
C PHE A 65 11.41 -10.55 2.73
N GLU A 66 12.50 -10.99 3.34
CA GLU A 66 13.12 -12.29 3.06
C GLU A 66 13.47 -12.99 4.38
N HIS A 67 12.87 -14.16 4.61
CA HIS A 67 13.18 -14.98 5.78
C HIS A 67 13.17 -16.47 5.40
N PHE A 68 14.34 -17.10 5.45
CA PHE A 68 14.60 -18.40 4.85
C PHE A 68 14.15 -18.41 3.37
N ASP A 69 13.39 -19.43 2.94
CA ASP A 69 12.86 -19.53 1.57
C ASP A 69 11.56 -18.75 1.34
N ARG A 70 11.15 -17.88 2.29
CA ARG A 70 9.94 -17.05 2.16
C ARG A 70 10.31 -15.65 1.73
N LYS A 71 9.79 -15.25 0.58
CA LYS A 71 9.85 -13.89 0.05
C LYS A 71 8.46 -13.27 0.13
N GLY A 72 8.36 -12.05 0.65
CA GLY A 72 7.12 -11.29 0.81
C GLY A 72 7.29 -9.83 0.42
N ARG A 73 6.17 -9.20 0.04
CA ARG A 73 6.06 -7.78 -0.31
C ARG A 73 4.98 -7.14 0.54
N SER A 74 5.13 -7.27 1.87
CA SER A 74 4.12 -6.87 2.86
C SER A 74 4.14 -5.37 3.15
N ASP A 75 5.27 -4.71 2.88
CA ASP A 75 5.48 -3.28 3.04
C ASP A 75 4.93 -2.53 1.83
N LEU A 76 3.97 -1.65 2.08
CA LEU A 76 3.25 -0.93 1.04
C LEU A 76 3.36 0.58 1.24
N SER A 77 3.58 1.28 0.13
CA SER A 77 3.60 2.73 0.04
C SER A 77 2.45 3.21 -0.83
N PHE A 78 1.62 4.12 -0.30
CA PHE A 78 0.48 4.69 -1.02
C PHE A 78 0.44 6.21 -0.88
N ILE A 79 -0.15 6.88 -1.87
CA ILE A 79 -0.28 8.34 -1.88
C ILE A 79 -1.70 8.82 -2.16
N LYS A 80 -2.11 9.88 -1.45
CA LYS A 80 -3.28 10.69 -1.78
C LYS A 80 -2.87 11.83 -2.70
N GLY A 81 -3.41 11.84 -3.92
CA GLY A 81 -3.10 12.84 -4.95
C GLY A 81 -1.96 12.42 -5.88
N THR A 82 -2.01 12.91 -7.12
CA THR A 82 -1.13 12.48 -8.22
C THR A 82 0.17 13.28 -8.33
N ASP A 83 0.25 14.46 -7.70
CA ASP A 83 1.35 15.40 -7.91
C ASP A 83 2.69 14.86 -7.40
N PHE A 84 2.66 14.10 -6.31
CA PHE A 84 3.85 13.46 -5.76
C PHE A 84 4.27 12.22 -6.55
N ALA A 85 3.30 11.41 -7.02
CA ALA A 85 3.59 10.20 -7.79
C ALA A 85 4.38 10.50 -9.07
N ASN A 86 4.17 11.67 -9.67
CA ASN A 86 4.84 12.09 -10.91
C ASN A 86 6.18 12.82 -10.68
N SER A 87 6.56 13.12 -9.43
CA SER A 87 7.73 13.96 -9.11
C SER A 87 8.86 13.23 -8.39
N CYS A 88 8.71 11.92 -8.09
CA CYS A 88 9.70 11.14 -7.37
C CYS A 88 9.89 9.74 -7.98
N THR A 89 11.13 9.25 -7.97
CA THR A 89 11.47 7.82 -8.18
C THR A 89 11.42 7.12 -6.83
N TRP A 90 10.23 6.67 -6.42
CA TRP A 90 10.04 5.94 -5.16
C TRP A 90 10.26 4.45 -5.36
N GLU A 91 11.20 3.87 -4.63
CA GLU A 91 11.43 2.43 -4.58
C GLU A 91 11.24 1.93 -3.15
N VAL A 92 10.41 0.90 -2.99
CA VAL A 92 10.28 0.18 -1.71
C VAL A 92 11.38 -0.88 -1.69
N LEU A 93 12.39 -0.66 -0.85
CA LEU A 93 13.59 -1.50 -0.70
C LEU A 93 13.40 -2.57 0.39
#